data_AF-A0A5N1BC86-F1
#
_entry.id   AF-A0A5N1BC86-F1
#
_cell.length_a   1.000
_cell.length_b   1.000
_cell.length_c   1.000
_cell.angle_alpha   90.00
_cell.angle_beta   90.00
_cell.angle_gamma   90.00
#
_symmetry.space_group_name_H-M   'P 1'
#
loop_
_entity.id
_entity.type
_entity.pdbx_description
1 polymer ?
#
loop_
_entity_poly.entity_id
_entity_poly.type
_entity_poly.pdbx_seq_one_letter_code
_entity_poly.pdbx_strand_id
1 'polypeptide(L)'
;MVSDLTYVRVGKTWNYICLIIDLNSREIIGYSSGKNKDANLVAEAFYSIRQPLNRIKIFHTDRGREFKNIKIEEILKVFGIKRSLSKKGSPYDNAVSEAVNKVMKTEFIYQENFTNFQELNLKLAEYVYWYNNLRIHGSLGYKTPVEYRKAE
;
A
#
# COMPACT_ATOMS: atom_id res chain seq x y z
N MET A 1 -8.58 -1.71 -5.94
CA MET A 1 -7.46 -1.64 -4.99
C MET A 1 -7.87 -0.88 -3.74
N VAL A 2 -7.19 -1.14 -2.63
CA VAL A 2 -7.31 -0.40 -1.36
C VAL A 2 -5.98 0.24 -0.98
N SER A 3 -6.01 1.27 -0.15
CA SER A 3 -4.79 1.86 0.40
C SER A 3 -4.98 2.36 1.83
N ASP A 4 -3.94 2.19 2.62
CA ASP A 4 -3.82 2.70 3.99
C ASP A 4 -2.35 3.00 4.28
N LEU A 5 -2.10 3.76 5.35
CA LEU A 5 -0.77 4.16 5.79
C LEU A 5 -0.45 3.58 7.16
N THR A 6 0.83 3.27 7.34
CA THR A 6 1.35 2.88 8.64
C THR A 6 2.58 3.70 8.99
N TYR A 7 2.95 3.71 10.26
CA TYR A 7 4.12 4.43 10.76
C TYR A 7 5.30 3.48 10.98
N VAL A 8 6.51 4.00 10.78
CA VAL A 8 7.78 3.29 10.97
C VAL A 8 8.80 4.22 11.61
N ARG A 9 9.63 3.67 12.50
CA ARG A 9 10.68 4.42 13.17
C ARG A 9 11.96 4.40 12.33
N VAL A 10 12.54 5.57 12.08
CA VAL A 10 13.83 5.70 11.40
C VAL A 10 14.73 6.59 12.26
N GLY A 11 15.75 6.00 12.85
CA GLY A 11 16.55 6.61 13.91
C GLY A 11 15.65 7.18 15.01
N LYS A 12 15.74 8.51 15.22
CA LYS A 12 14.96 9.23 16.25
C LYS A 12 13.67 9.87 15.70
N THR A 13 13.26 9.57 14.48
CA THR A 13 12.10 10.20 13.82
C THR A 13 11.07 9.19 13.37
N TRP A 14 9.81 9.63 13.30
CA TRP A 14 8.74 8.85 12.69
C TRP A 14 8.68 9.14 11.19
N ASN A 15 8.51 8.08 10.42
CA ASN A 15 8.20 8.11 9.00
C ASN A 15 6.92 7.29 8.77
N TYR A 16 6.44 7.31 7.55
CA TYR A 16 5.22 6.67 7.13
C TYR A 16 5.49 5.81 5.90
N ILE A 17 4.76 4.70 5.80
CA ILE A 17 4.71 3.84 4.62
C ILE A 17 3.28 3.88 4.11
N CYS A 18 3.11 4.06 2.81
CA CYS A 18 1.83 3.96 2.13
C CYS A 18 1.85 2.72 1.25
N LEU A 19 0.81 1.88 1.34
CA LEU A 19 0.64 0.71 0.48
C LEU A 19 -0.61 0.85 -0.37
N ILE A 20 -0.52 0.39 -1.61
CA ILE A 20 -1.64 0.22 -2.52
C ILE A 20 -1.74 -1.26 -2.84
N ILE A 21 -2.86 -1.87 -2.47
CA ILE A 21 -3.05 -3.31 -2.48
C ILE A 21 -4.16 -3.67 -3.46
N ASP A 22 -3.90 -4.62 -4.34
CA ASP A 22 -4.96 -5.23 -5.13
C ASP A 22 -5.82 -6.16 -4.27
N LEU A 23 -7.15 -6.00 -4.34
CA LEU A 23 -8.06 -6.76 -3.49
C LEU A 23 -8.21 -8.22 -3.92
N ASN A 24 -7.99 -8.51 -5.20
CA ASN A 24 -8.18 -9.82 -5.78
C ASN A 24 -6.95 -10.69 -5.49
N SER A 25 -5.77 -10.22 -5.90
CA SER A 25 -4.52 -10.97 -5.75
C SER A 25 -3.82 -10.77 -4.41
N ARG A 26 -4.26 -9.81 -3.58
CA ARG A 26 -3.57 -9.35 -2.36
C ARG A 26 -2.19 -8.76 -2.60
N GLU A 27 -1.82 -8.51 -3.85
CA GLU A 27 -0.50 -7.97 -4.20
C GLU A 27 -0.37 -6.52 -3.75
N ILE A 28 0.80 -6.17 -3.22
CA ILE A 28 1.19 -4.77 -3.03
C ILE A 28 1.64 -4.25 -4.40
N ILE A 29 0.72 -3.61 -5.13
CA ILE A 29 0.95 -3.13 -6.50
C ILE A 29 1.66 -1.77 -6.54
N GLY A 30 1.61 -1.02 -5.44
CA GLY A 30 2.30 0.25 -5.28
C GLY A 30 2.62 0.51 -3.81
N TYR A 31 3.72 1.21 -3.55
CA TYR A 31 4.19 1.55 -2.22
C TYR A 31 5.10 2.78 -2.24
N SER A 32 5.20 3.45 -1.10
CA SER A 32 6.16 4.52 -0.88
C SER A 32 6.48 4.64 0.60
N SER A 33 7.57 5.33 0.93
CA SER A 33 7.83 5.79 2.29
C SER A 33 8.19 7.27 2.33
N GLY A 34 7.97 7.94 3.46
CA GLY A 34 8.24 9.36 3.60
C GLY A 34 8.07 9.89 5.02
N LYS A 35 8.62 11.09 5.26
CA LYS A 35 8.59 11.75 6.58
C LYS A 35 7.21 12.29 6.97
N ASN A 36 6.37 12.60 5.98
CA ASN A 36 5.10 13.28 6.17
C ASN A 36 3.94 12.35 5.81
N LYS A 37 2.89 12.38 6.63
CA LYS A 37 1.60 11.76 6.33
C LYS A 37 0.77 12.72 5.46
N ASP A 38 1.08 12.79 4.17
CA ASP A 38 0.49 13.75 3.23
C ASP A 38 0.12 13.14 1.86
N ALA A 39 -0.45 13.98 0.99
CA ALA A 39 -0.84 13.60 -0.36
C ALA A 39 0.35 13.24 -1.26
N ASN A 40 1.55 13.77 -0.99
CA ASN A 40 2.74 13.44 -1.78
C ASN A 40 3.12 11.99 -1.54
N LEU A 41 3.08 11.53 -0.29
CA LEU A 41 3.36 10.15 0.04
C LEU A 41 2.42 9.19 -0.70
N VAL A 42 1.12 9.50 -0.75
CA VAL A 42 0.14 8.70 -1.49
C VAL A 42 0.42 8.76 -3.00
N ALA A 43 0.72 9.94 -3.56
CA ALA A 43 1.05 10.10 -4.97
C ALA A 43 2.30 9.28 -5.38
N GLU A 44 3.35 9.28 -4.56
CA GLU A 44 4.54 8.44 -4.80
C GLU A 44 4.19 6.95 -4.82
N ALA A 45 3.27 6.50 -3.96
CA ALA A 45 2.79 5.12 -4.01
C ALA A 45 2.08 4.82 -5.34
N PHE A 46 1.30 5.76 -5.88
CA PHE A 46 0.73 5.61 -7.23
C PHE A 46 1.80 5.54 -8.32
N TYR A 47 2.82 6.38 -8.25
CA TYR A 47 3.90 6.41 -9.25
C TYR A 47 4.77 5.15 -9.24
N SER A 48 4.84 4.46 -8.09
CA SER A 48 5.54 3.17 -7.99
C SER A 48 4.83 2.00 -8.70
N ILE A 49 3.56 2.18 -9.09
CA ILE A 49 2.76 1.13 -9.72
C ILE A 49 3.32 0.82 -11.10
N ARG A 50 3.76 -0.44 -11.30
CA ARG A 50 4.39 -0.89 -12.57
C ARG A 50 3.40 -1.38 -13.62
N GLN A 51 2.14 -1.55 -13.27
CA GLN A 51 1.09 -1.94 -14.20
C GLN A 51 0.31 -0.73 -14.73
N PRO A 52 -0.30 -0.83 -15.93
CA PRO A 52 -1.11 0.27 -16.46
C PRO A 52 -2.24 0.67 -15.50
N LEU A 53 -2.21 1.92 -15.02
CA LEU A 53 -3.18 2.45 -14.07
C LEU A 53 -4.61 2.47 -14.63
N ASN A 54 -4.77 2.54 -15.95
CA ASN A 54 -6.08 2.46 -16.61
C ASN A 54 -6.79 1.11 -16.43
N ARG A 55 -6.10 0.06 -15.99
CA ARG A 55 -6.72 -1.23 -15.62
C ARG A 55 -7.39 -1.17 -14.25
N ILE A 56 -7.09 -0.16 -13.46
CA ILE A 56 -7.61 -0.01 -12.10
C ILE A 56 -8.92 0.77 -12.16
N LYS A 57 -10.02 0.11 -11.78
CA LYS A 57 -11.35 0.74 -11.84
C LYS A 57 -11.73 1.52 -10.58
N ILE A 58 -11.29 1.04 -9.42
CA ILE A 58 -11.71 1.57 -8.11
C ILE A 58 -10.50 1.70 -7.19
N PHE A 59 -10.36 2.89 -6.60
CA PHE A 59 -9.48 3.18 -5.48
C PHE A 59 -10.31 3.37 -4.22
N HIS A 60 -10.20 2.44 -3.27
CA HIS A 60 -10.92 2.50 -2.00
C HIS A 60 -10.00 2.91 -0.84
N THR A 61 -10.37 3.93 -0.10
CA THR A 61 -9.61 4.42 1.07
C THR A 61 -10.54 4.89 2.17
N ASP A 62 -9.97 5.14 3.35
CA ASP A 62 -10.65 5.91 4.38
C ASP A 62 -10.81 7.40 3.97
N ARG A 63 -11.36 8.21 4.90
CA ARG A 63 -11.56 9.65 4.69
C ARG A 63 -10.36 10.51 5.12
N GLY A 64 -9.17 9.94 5.24
CA GLY A 64 -7.95 10.66 5.56
C GLY A 64 -7.69 11.83 4.61
N ARG A 65 -7.12 12.91 5.13
CA ARG A 65 -6.83 14.13 4.35
C ARG A 65 -5.76 13.87 3.28
N GLU A 66 -4.87 12.93 3.55
CA GLU A 66 -3.85 12.41 2.65
C GLU A 66 -4.44 11.76 1.39
N PHE A 67 -5.66 11.20 1.48
CA PHE A 67 -6.38 10.61 0.35
C PHE A 67 -7.41 11.57 -0.26
N LYS A 68 -8.03 12.42 0.56
CA LYS A 68 -9.10 13.34 0.14
C LYS A 68 -8.56 14.76 -0.12
N ASN A 69 -7.86 14.93 -1.23
CA ASN A 69 -7.33 16.21 -1.68
C ASN A 69 -7.24 16.29 -3.22
N ILE A 70 -6.99 17.49 -3.74
CA ILE A 70 -7.00 17.76 -5.19
C ILE A 70 -5.95 16.96 -5.96
N LYS A 71 -4.76 16.76 -5.38
CA LYS A 71 -3.68 16.00 -6.01
C LYS A 71 -4.08 14.56 -6.30
N ILE A 72 -4.70 13.89 -5.31
CA ILE A 72 -5.19 12.53 -5.50
C ILE A 72 -6.41 12.51 -6.43
N GLU A 73 -7.29 13.51 -6.38
CA GLU A 73 -8.40 13.65 -7.34
C GLU A 73 -7.91 13.72 -8.78
N GLU A 74 -6.87 14.50 -9.06
CA GLU A 74 -6.30 14.64 -10.39
C GLU A 74 -5.73 13.31 -10.91
N ILE A 75 -4.96 12.58 -10.08
CA ILE A 75 -4.44 11.25 -10.46
C ILE A 75 -5.61 10.32 -10.83
N LEU A 76 -6.63 10.23 -9.97
CA LEU A 76 -7.77 9.35 -10.21
C LEU A 76 -8.53 9.75 -11.48
N LYS A 77 -8.73 11.06 -11.71
CA LYS A 77 -9.41 11.58 -12.89
C LYS A 77 -8.63 11.29 -14.18
N VAL A 78 -7.32 11.53 -14.19
CA VAL A 78 -6.44 11.30 -15.36
C VAL A 78 -6.49 9.84 -15.81
N PHE A 79 -6.50 8.90 -14.86
CA PHE A 79 -6.51 7.46 -15.17
C PHE A 79 -7.91 6.84 -15.18
N GLY A 80 -8.99 7.62 -15.01
CA GLY A 80 -10.37 7.13 -15.02
C GLY A 80 -10.73 6.22 -13.83
N ILE A 81 -10.00 6.34 -12.71
CA ILE A 81 -10.17 5.52 -11.52
C ILE A 81 -11.28 6.11 -10.65
N LYS A 82 -12.33 5.32 -10.34
CA LYS A 82 -13.40 5.76 -9.45
C LYS A 82 -12.95 5.73 -8.00
N ARG A 83 -13.23 6.79 -7.25
CA ARG A 83 -13.03 6.80 -5.80
C ARG A 83 -14.16 6.05 -5.10
N SER A 84 -13.79 5.22 -4.13
CA SER A 84 -14.68 4.66 -3.13
C SER A 84 -14.15 5.05 -1.75
N LEU A 85 -15.03 5.43 -0.84
CA LEU A 85 -14.64 5.85 0.51
C LEU A 85 -15.36 4.98 1.53
N SER A 86 -14.66 4.56 2.58
CA SER A 86 -15.24 3.81 3.69
C SER A 86 -16.47 4.54 4.24
N LYS A 87 -17.53 3.85 4.66
CA LYS A 87 -18.66 4.48 5.37
C LYS A 87 -18.20 5.00 6.74
N LYS A 88 -18.80 6.09 7.21
CA LYS A 88 -18.50 6.61 8.55
C LYS A 88 -18.93 5.54 9.56
N GLY A 89 -17.98 5.03 10.35
CA GLY A 89 -18.24 3.98 11.33
C GLY A 89 -18.32 2.55 10.78
N SER A 90 -17.75 2.26 9.59
CA SER A 90 -17.61 0.89 9.06
C SER A 90 -16.13 0.46 9.00
N PRO A 91 -15.62 -0.25 10.02
CA PRO A 91 -14.24 -0.76 10.04
C PRO A 91 -13.95 -1.79 8.94
N TYR A 92 -15.00 -2.49 8.47
CA TYR A 92 -14.86 -3.58 7.50
C TYR A 92 -14.38 -3.11 6.12
N ASP A 93 -14.64 -1.85 5.78
CA ASP A 93 -14.38 -1.31 4.45
C ASP A 93 -12.86 -1.21 4.16
N ASN A 94 -12.02 -1.03 5.20
CA ASN A 94 -10.56 -0.96 5.07
C ASN A 94 -9.83 -2.20 5.64
N ALA A 95 -10.57 -3.22 6.07
CA ALA A 95 -10.02 -4.36 6.81
C ALA A 95 -8.89 -5.11 6.09
N VAL A 96 -8.93 -5.16 4.75
CA VAL A 96 -7.87 -5.78 3.95
C VAL A 96 -6.56 -5.01 4.07
N SER A 97 -6.61 -3.69 3.93
CA SER A 97 -5.43 -2.84 4.01
C SER A 97 -4.84 -2.88 5.42
N GLU A 98 -5.70 -2.82 6.45
CA GLU A 98 -5.30 -2.95 7.85
C GLU A 98 -4.65 -4.31 8.15
N ALA A 99 -5.18 -5.40 7.59
CA ALA A 99 -4.60 -6.72 7.75
C ALA A 99 -3.20 -6.81 7.12
N VAL A 100 -3.01 -6.26 5.91
CA VAL A 100 -1.69 -6.21 5.26
C VAL A 100 -0.72 -5.33 6.06
N ASN A 101 -1.17 -4.17 6.57
CA ASN A 101 -0.36 -3.31 7.44
C ASN A 101 0.06 -4.03 8.73
N LYS A 102 -0.82 -4.84 9.33
CA LYS A 102 -0.50 -5.66 10.50
C LYS A 102 0.58 -6.71 10.18
N VAL A 103 0.43 -7.40 9.05
CA VAL A 103 1.41 -8.38 8.57
C VAL A 103 2.77 -7.72 8.31
N MET A 104 2.80 -6.60 7.57
CA MET A 104 4.02 -5.81 7.34
C MET A 104 4.67 -5.36 8.65
N LYS A 105 3.88 -4.91 9.62
CA LYS A 105 4.43 -4.51 10.91
C LYS A 105 5.18 -5.64 11.59
N THR A 106 4.55 -6.82 11.67
CA THR A 106 5.11 -8.00 12.33
C THR A 106 6.31 -8.57 11.59
N GLU A 107 6.22 -8.73 10.27
CA GLU A 107 7.22 -9.43 9.45
C GLU A 107 8.39 -8.53 9.03
N PHE A 108 8.20 -7.21 9.00
CA PHE A 108 9.18 -6.27 8.49
C PHE A 108 9.54 -5.17 9.50
N ILE A 109 8.58 -4.30 9.83
CA ILE A 109 8.89 -3.09 10.61
C ILE A 109 9.47 -3.42 11.99
N TYR A 110 8.95 -4.44 12.67
CA TYR A 110 9.42 -4.83 14.00
C TYR A 110 10.68 -5.69 13.98
N GLN A 111 11.08 -6.21 12.82
CA GLN A 111 12.30 -7.02 12.66
C GLN A 111 13.51 -6.17 12.32
N GLU A 112 13.33 -4.86 12.12
CA GLU A 112 14.33 -3.97 11.55
C GLU A 112 14.56 -2.72 12.40
N ASN A 113 15.79 -2.23 12.36
CA ASN A 113 16.18 -0.96 12.98
C ASN A 113 16.75 -0.02 11.92
N PHE A 114 15.87 0.74 11.26
CA PHE A 114 16.28 1.66 10.20
C PHE A 114 17.07 2.84 10.76
N THR A 115 18.32 3.01 10.33
CA THR A 115 19.20 4.10 10.77
C THR A 115 18.93 5.39 10.01
N ASN A 116 18.55 5.28 8.74
CA ASN A 116 18.31 6.40 7.84
C ASN A 116 17.21 6.07 6.81
N PHE A 117 16.76 7.08 6.08
CA PHE A 117 15.64 6.97 5.16
C PHE A 117 15.94 6.13 3.92
N GLN A 118 17.19 6.15 3.44
CA GLN A 118 17.63 5.36 2.31
C GLN A 118 17.58 3.87 2.63
N GLU A 119 18.01 3.50 3.84
CA GLU A 119 17.89 2.12 4.34
C GLU A 119 16.43 1.66 4.41
N LEU A 120 15.52 2.50 4.93
CA LEU A 120 14.09 2.20 4.93
C LEU A 120 13.57 1.94 3.51
N ASN A 121 13.89 2.80 2.55
CA ASN A 121 13.42 2.64 1.17
C ASN A 121 13.94 1.36 0.52
N LEU A 122 15.23 1.06 0.69
CA LEU A 122 15.83 -0.14 0.12
C LEU A 122 15.17 -1.40 0.67
N LYS A 123 15.11 -1.52 2.00
CA LYS A 123 14.53 -2.69 2.66
C LYS A 123 13.02 -2.80 2.45
N LEU A 124 12.31 -1.68 2.32
CA LEU A 124 10.88 -1.70 1.96
C LEU A 124 10.69 -2.28 0.55
N ALA A 125 11.53 -1.91 -0.41
CA ALA A 125 11.48 -2.47 -1.77
C ALA A 125 11.76 -3.99 -1.75
N GLU A 126 12.75 -4.43 -0.97
CA GLU A 126 13.05 -5.85 -0.75
C GLU A 126 11.87 -6.59 -0.12
N TYR A 127 11.26 -6.03 0.93
CA TYR A 127 10.10 -6.61 1.58
C TYR A 127 8.91 -6.73 0.63
N VAL A 128 8.59 -5.70 -0.15
CA VAL A 128 7.49 -5.75 -1.12
C VAL A 128 7.76 -6.80 -2.19
N TYR A 129 9.01 -6.91 -2.67
CA TYR A 129 9.38 -7.97 -3.61
C TYR A 129 9.16 -9.37 -2.99
N TRP A 130 9.65 -9.58 -1.77
CA TRP A 130 9.47 -10.84 -1.05
C TRP A 130 7.99 -11.16 -0.81
N TYR A 131 7.20 -10.20 -0.33
CA TYR A 131 5.77 -10.36 -0.07
C TYR A 131 5.03 -10.78 -1.34
N ASN A 132 5.31 -10.14 -2.47
CA ASN A 132 4.60 -10.40 -3.72
C ASN A 132 5.04 -11.70 -4.41
N ASN A 133 6.30 -12.10 -4.29
CA ASN A 133 6.90 -13.17 -5.12
C ASN A 133 7.31 -14.42 -4.34
N LEU A 134 7.44 -14.36 -3.01
CA LEU A 134 8.00 -15.44 -2.20
C LEU A 134 7.07 -15.82 -1.03
N ARG A 135 6.32 -14.87 -0.47
CA ARG A 135 5.40 -15.11 0.65
C ARG A 135 4.11 -15.79 0.17
N ILE A 136 3.85 -17.00 0.64
CA ILE A 136 2.60 -17.71 0.36
C ILE A 136 1.42 -17.17 1.18
N HIS A 137 0.22 -17.17 0.61
CA HIS A 137 -1.01 -16.74 1.26
C HIS A 137 -2.05 -17.86 1.32
N GLY A 138 -2.50 -18.22 2.53
CA GLY A 138 -3.56 -19.23 2.70
C GLY A 138 -4.85 -18.84 1.99
N SER A 139 -5.21 -17.55 1.99
CA SER A 139 -6.39 -17.03 1.27
C SER A 139 -6.29 -17.12 -0.26
N LEU A 140 -5.08 -17.37 -0.79
CA LEU A 140 -4.81 -17.51 -2.22
C LEU A 140 -4.55 -18.98 -2.61
N GLY A 141 -4.96 -19.94 -1.77
CA GLY A 141 -4.70 -21.36 -2.00
C GLY A 141 -3.22 -21.70 -1.92
N TYR A 142 -2.50 -21.08 -0.98
CA TYR A 142 -1.06 -21.26 -0.74
C TYR A 142 -0.16 -20.82 -1.91
N LYS A 143 -0.67 -19.92 -2.77
CA LYS A 143 0.11 -19.23 -3.79
C LYS A 143 0.65 -17.89 -3.27
N THR A 144 1.70 -17.40 -3.89
CA THR A 144 2.13 -16.00 -3.75
C THR A 144 1.16 -15.07 -4.49
N PRO A 145 1.08 -13.77 -4.13
CA PRO A 145 0.24 -12.81 -4.82
C PRO A 145 0.47 -12.77 -6.34
N VAL A 146 1.73 -12.84 -6.78
CA VAL A 146 2.10 -12.83 -8.20
C VAL A 146 1.70 -14.13 -8.91
N GLU A 147 1.88 -15.30 -8.28
CA GLU A 147 1.44 -16.58 -8.84
C GLU A 147 -0.08 -16.64 -8.98
N TYR A 148 -0.82 -16.13 -7.99
CA TYR A 148 -2.27 -16.05 -8.04
C TYR A 148 -2.72 -15.19 -9.23
N ARG A 149 -2.18 -13.97 -9.36
CA ARG A 149 -2.53 -13.06 -10.45
C ARG A 149 -2.19 -13.62 -11.84
N LYS A 150 -1.12 -14.40 -11.98
CA LYS A 150 -0.72 -15.02 -13.26
C LYS A 150 -1.59 -16.22 -13.65
N ALA A 151 -2.30 -16.81 -12.70
CA ALA A 151 -3.16 -17.96 -12.92
C ALA A 151 -4.61 -17.59 -13.29
N GLU A 152 -4.94 -16.29 -13.25
CA GLU A 152 -6.21 -15.70 -13.70
C GLU A 152 -6.08 -15.09 -15.10
#